data_AF-A0A352IQE6-F1
#
_entry.id   AF-A0A352IQE6-F1
#
_cell.length_a   1.000
_cell.length_b   1.000
_cell.length_c   1.000
_cell.angle_alpha   90.00
_cell.angle_beta   90.00
_cell.angle_gamma   90.00
#
_symmetry.space_group_name_H-M   'P 1'
#
loop_
_entity.id
_entity.type
_entity.pdbx_description
1 polymer ?
#
loop_
_entity_poly.entity_id
_entity_poly.type
_entity_poly.pdbx_seq_one_letter_code
_entity_poly.pdbx_strand_id
1 'polypeptide(L)' 'MRNADLVTRGLKSVWHPCTQMKDHEGAVPLVPIKRGEGVWLEDFEGNRFIDAVSSW' A
#
# COMPACT_ATOMS: atom_id res chain seq x y z
N MET A 1 -6.89 -7.40 9.97
CA MET A 1 -5.94 -8.00 9.00
C MET A 1 -4.71 -7.12 9.01
N ARG A 2 -3.50 -7.68 9.12
CA ARG A 2 -2.26 -6.90 9.21
C ARG A 2 -1.78 -6.47 7.83
N ASN A 3 -0.87 -5.50 7.77
CA ASN A 3 -0.28 -5.06 6.50
C ASN A 3 0.33 -6.23 5.72
N ALA A 4 1.09 -7.10 6.40
CA ALA A 4 1.76 -8.25 5.78
C ALA A 4 0.78 -9.25 5.13
N ASP A 5 -0.38 -9.47 5.75
CA ASP A 5 -1.39 -10.40 5.25
C ASP A 5 -2.00 -9.87 3.94
N LEU A 6 -2.24 -8.55 3.88
CA LEU A 6 -2.78 -7.87 2.70
C LEU A 6 -1.77 -7.81 1.55
N VAL A 7 -0.49 -7.54 1.84
CA VAL A 7 0.59 -7.55 0.84
C VAL A 7 0.72 -8.94 0.23
N THR A 8 0.77 -9.98 1.07
CA THR A 8 0.86 -11.37 0.60
C THR A 8 -0.32 -11.76 -0.29
N ARG A 9 -1.53 -11.31 0.06
CA ARG A 9 -2.73 -11.54 -0.77
C ARG A 9 -2.64 -10.76 -2.09
N GLY A 10 -2.22 -9.50 -2.05
CA GLY A 10 -2.08 -8.62 -3.21
C GLY A 10 -1.12 -9.19 -4.24
N LEU A 11 0.09 -9.59 -3.82
CA LEU A 11 1.11 -10.16 -4.70
C LEU A 11 0.65 -11.43 -5.43
N LYS A 12 -0.31 -12.18 -4.88
CA LYS A 12 -0.86 -13.40 -5.51
C LYS A 12 -1.90 -13.12 -6.60
N SER A 13 -2.48 -11.91 -6.64
CA SER A 13 -3.72 -11.69 -7.40
C SER A 13 -3.84 -10.32 -8.06
N VAL A 14 -2.97 -9.36 -7.76
CA VAL A 14 -3.03 -7.98 -8.25
C VAL A 14 -1.77 -7.67 -9.05
N TRP A 15 -1.95 -7.28 -10.31
CA TRP A 15 -0.89 -6.71 -11.14
C TRP A 15 -1.03 -5.18 -11.12
N HIS A 16 -0.06 -4.48 -10.54
CA HIS A 16 -0.14 -3.03 -10.33
C HIS A 16 0.18 -2.24 -11.62
N PRO A 17 -0.55 -1.15 -11.91
CA PRO A 17 -0.24 -0.27 -13.03
C PRO A 17 1.10 0.44 -12.80
N CYS A 18 1.79 0.80 -13.90
CA CYS A 18 3.03 1.59 -13.85
C CYS A 18 4.10 1.04 -12.89
N THR A 19 4.14 -0.28 -12.66
CA THR A 19 4.95 -0.94 -11.63
C THR A 19 5.80 -2.06 -12.23
N GLN A 20 7.07 -2.13 -11.84
CA GLN A 20 7.89 -3.33 -12.06
C GLN A 20 7.54 -4.37 -10.98
N MET A 21 6.71 -5.35 -11.33
CA MET A 21 6.17 -6.31 -10.36
C MET A 21 7.23 -7.19 -9.70
N LYS A 22 8.38 -7.43 -10.36
CA LYS A 22 9.46 -8.22 -9.76
C LYS A 22 10.05 -7.55 -8.52
N ASP A 23 10.09 -6.23 -8.49
CA ASP A 23 10.64 -5.47 -7.36
C ASP A 23 9.70 -5.55 -6.14
N HIS A 24 8.39 -5.73 -6.36
CA HIS A 24 7.41 -5.91 -5.30
C HIS A 24 7.48 -7.27 -4.58
N GLU A 25 8.31 -8.21 -5.05
CA GLU A 25 8.59 -9.47 -4.33
C GLU A 25 9.53 -9.28 -3.12
N GLY A 26 10.10 -8.09 -2.91
CA GLY A 26 10.87 -7.80 -1.69
C GLY A 26 11.80 -6.59 -1.74
N ALA A 27 12.01 -5.97 -2.90
CA ALA A 27 12.88 -4.80 -3.04
C ALA A 27 12.17 -3.48 -2.70
N VAL A 28 10.85 -3.41 -2.93
CA VAL A 28 10.05 -2.20 -2.71
C VAL A 28 8.95 -2.47 -1.67
N PRO A 29 8.86 -1.67 -0.59
CA PRO A 29 7.83 -1.85 0.42
C PRO A 29 6.44 -1.50 -0.12
N LEU A 30 5.47 -2.39 0.09
CA LEU A 30 4.06 -2.17 -0.22
C LEU A 30 3.30 -1.77 1.05
N VAL A 31 2.60 -0.64 0.98
CA VAL A 31 1.77 -0.13 2.09
C VAL A 31 0.30 -0.18 1.69
N PRO A 32 -0.49 -1.11 2.27
CA PRO A 32 -1.93 -1.12 2.04
C PRO A 32 -2.61 0.00 2.82
N ILE A 33 -3.44 0.79 2.15
CA ILE A 33 -4.18 1.91 2.77
C ILE A 33 -5.56 1.43 3.22
N LYS A 34 -5.91 1.70 4.48
CA LYS A 34 -7.18 1.31 5.11
C LYS A 34 -8.24 2.40 4.98
N ARG A 35 -7.87 3.66 5.23
CA ARG A 35 -8.77 4.82 5.16
C ARG A 35 -8.00 6.12 4.89
N GLY A 36 -8.71 7.11 4.36
CA GLY A 36 -8.24 8.49 4.26
C GLY A 36 -9.17 9.46 4.99
N GLU A 37 -8.62 10.51 5.58
CA GLU A 37 -9.34 11.60 6.26
C GLU A 37 -8.59 12.93 6.12
N GLY A 38 -9.17 13.89 5.38
CA GLY A 38 -8.45 15.10 4.99
C GLY A 38 -7.18 14.75 4.20
N VAL A 39 -6.04 15.30 4.60
CA VAL A 39 -4.73 14.99 4.01
C VAL A 39 -4.07 13.72 4.56
N TRP A 40 -4.73 12.99 5.46
CA TRP A 40 -4.14 11.83 6.12
C TRP A 40 -4.60 10.52 5.50
N LEU A 41 -3.66 9.61 5.28
CA LEU A 41 -3.90 8.20 5.00
C LEU A 41 -3.48 7.37 6.21
N GLU A 42 -4.24 6.31 6.52
CA GLU A 42 -3.94 5.36 7.60
C GLU A 42 -3.86 3.94 7.04
N ASP A 43 -2.85 3.17 7.47
CA ASP A 43 -2.71 1.75 7.12
C ASP A 43 -3.43 0.83 8.13
N PHE A 44 -3.18 -0.49 8.05
CA PHE A 44 -3.82 -1.46 8.95
C PHE A 44 -3.10 -1.66 10.29
N GLU A 45 -1.94 -1.02 10.50
CA GLU A 45 -1.19 -1.01 11.76
C GLU A 45 -1.36 0.32 12.52
N GLY A 46 -2.10 1.28 11.95
CA GLY A 46 -2.35 2.60 12.55
C GLY A 46 -1.29 3.65 12.22
N ASN A 47 -0.37 3.37 11.29
CA ASN A 47 0.58 4.36 10.80
C ASN A 47 -0.15 5.40 9.95
N ARG A 48 0.25 6.66 10.08
CA ARG A 48 -0.35 7.78 9.35
C ARG A 48 0.65 8.40 8.38
N PHE A 49 0.15 8.70 7.18
CA PHE A 49 0.92 9.29 6.08
C PHE A 49 0.20 10.55 5.60
N ILE A 50 0.95 11.56 5.18
CA ILE A 50 0.38 12.73 4.51
C ILE A 50 0.25 12.40 3.02
N ASP A 51 -0.95 12.54 2.47
CA ASP A 51 -1.17 12.50 1.03
C ASP A 51 -0.69 13.81 0.39
N ALA A 52 0.60 13.87 0.07
CA ALA A 52 1.26 15.05 -0.45
C ALA A 52 1.00 15.31 -1.95
N VAL A 53 0.41 14.35 -2.66
CA VAL A 53 0.10 14.46 -4.09
C VAL A 53 -1.39 14.55 -4.36
N SER A 54 -2.23 14.49 -3.31
CA SER A 54 -3.69 14.37 -3.40
C SER A 54 -4.09 13.12 -4.20
N SER A 55 -3.36 12.03 -3.97
CA SER A 55 -3.42 10.78 -4.72
C SER A 55 -3.22 11.03 -6.23
N TRP A 56 -3.60 10.07 -7.07
CA TRP A 56 -3.31 10.10 -8.51
C TRP A 56 -4.60 10.00 -9.32
#